data_AF-A0A437ML93-F1
#
_entry.id   AF-A0A437ML93-F1
#
_cell.length_a   1.000
_cell.length_b   1.000
_cell.length_c   1.000
_cell.angle_alpha   90.00
_cell.angle_beta   90.00
_cell.angle_gamma   90.00
#
_symmetry.space_group_name_H-M   'P 1'
#
loop_
_entity.id
_entity.type
_entity.pdbx_description
1 polymer ?
#
loop_
_entity_poly.entity_id
_entity_poly.type
_entity_poly.pdbx_seq_one_letter_code
_entity_poly.pdbx_strand_id
1 'polypeptide(L)'
;MNINEILTITIVLAAVFAYINHRYIKWPPTIGIMILSLAASLLLATLGSSHSLLSEKAVQLVSSIDFQEVLMNFMLSFLLFAGAIHIDAQKLREQALPVLVLATVGILLSTFIVGTLMWLLFGWFSLQIPFIYCLLFGSLISPTDPIAVLGLLKAARIPGSLELKISGESLFNDGVAVVIFITLAEIARSGGSDISFLNVSKLFLQEAVGGLVFGAAVGYIGFLALRSIDEYKVEVLITLAIVMGGYYAAGHLHVSGPLAMVVAGIITGNKSKSEGMSDMTRDYLGKFWELIDEILNAILFLLIGFEVLVIKINPTILIIGGIAILIVLLARFLSVVLPVSLLRSRVKFEPHAVTILTWGGLRGGISVALALSLSNDMYRDEFVLITYVIVVFSILVQGLTIGKLAARLKT
;
A
#
# COMPACT_ATOMS: atom_id res chain seq x y z
N MET A 1 13.22 -24.35 -5.07
CA MET A 1 12.16 -24.32 -6.09
C MET A 1 12.60 -23.41 -7.21
N ASN A 2 12.24 -23.74 -8.44
CA ASN A 2 12.54 -22.88 -9.58
C ASN A 2 11.51 -21.74 -9.65
N ILE A 3 11.90 -20.58 -10.19
CA ILE A 3 10.99 -19.42 -10.28
C ILE A 3 9.67 -19.71 -10.98
N ASN A 4 9.70 -20.60 -11.99
CA ASN A 4 8.50 -21.06 -12.70
C ASN A 4 7.54 -21.83 -11.77
N GLU A 5 8.05 -22.64 -10.86
CA GLU A 5 7.23 -23.39 -9.89
C GLU A 5 6.55 -22.44 -8.91
N ILE A 6 7.30 -21.46 -8.43
CA ILE A 6 6.81 -20.43 -7.51
C ILE A 6 5.65 -19.66 -8.14
N LEU A 7 5.87 -19.10 -9.34
CA LEU A 7 4.83 -18.34 -10.05
C LEU A 7 3.60 -19.20 -10.34
N THR A 8 3.79 -20.45 -10.76
CA THR A 8 2.70 -21.38 -11.05
C THR A 8 1.87 -21.65 -9.80
N ILE A 9 2.52 -22.00 -8.69
CA ILE A 9 1.81 -22.32 -7.43
C ILE A 9 1.08 -21.09 -6.90
N THR A 10 1.71 -19.92 -6.90
CA THR A 10 1.10 -18.67 -6.44
C THR A 10 -0.16 -18.34 -7.26
N ILE A 11 -0.11 -18.41 -8.58
CA ILE A 11 -1.29 -18.15 -9.44
C ILE A 11 -2.39 -19.19 -9.22
N VAL A 12 -2.04 -20.47 -9.16
CA VAL A 12 -3.01 -21.55 -8.96
C VAL A 12 -3.71 -21.40 -7.60
N LEU A 13 -2.96 -21.14 -6.52
CA LEU A 13 -3.55 -20.94 -5.20
C LEU A 13 -4.41 -19.68 -5.14
N ALA A 14 -3.96 -18.58 -5.74
CA ALA A 14 -4.75 -17.34 -5.81
C ALA A 14 -6.09 -17.58 -6.52
N ALA A 15 -6.07 -18.30 -7.65
CA ALA A 15 -7.29 -18.65 -8.39
C ALA A 15 -8.22 -19.58 -7.59
N VAL A 16 -7.68 -20.60 -6.92
CA VAL A 16 -8.46 -21.51 -6.07
C VAL A 16 -9.12 -20.76 -4.91
N PHE A 17 -8.38 -19.91 -4.20
CA PHE A 17 -8.93 -19.13 -3.09
C PHE A 17 -9.92 -18.08 -3.56
N ALA A 18 -9.66 -17.41 -4.69
CA ALA A 18 -10.62 -16.52 -5.32
C ALA A 18 -11.93 -17.25 -5.67
N TYR A 19 -11.83 -18.45 -6.26
CA TYR A 19 -13.00 -19.27 -6.59
C TYR A 19 -13.79 -19.68 -5.34
N ILE A 20 -13.10 -20.19 -4.31
CA ILE A 20 -13.75 -20.59 -3.05
C ILE A 20 -14.44 -19.39 -2.40
N ASN A 21 -13.76 -18.24 -2.34
CA ASN A 21 -14.35 -17.03 -1.79
C ASN A 21 -15.58 -16.60 -2.60
N HIS A 22 -15.47 -16.50 -3.92
CA HIS A 22 -16.57 -16.07 -4.77
C HIS A 22 -17.79 -17.02 -4.70
N ARG A 23 -17.55 -18.34 -4.70
CA ARG A 23 -18.62 -19.34 -4.74
C ARG A 23 -19.31 -19.54 -3.39
N TYR A 24 -18.55 -19.57 -2.30
CA TYR A 24 -19.05 -20.03 -1.00
C TYR A 24 -19.09 -18.94 0.08
N ILE A 25 -18.04 -18.11 0.20
CA ILE A 25 -17.85 -17.21 1.36
C ILE A 25 -18.45 -15.82 1.10
N LYS A 26 -18.25 -15.28 -0.10
CA LYS A 26 -18.73 -13.98 -0.59
C LYS A 26 -18.23 -12.78 0.23
N TRP A 27 -17.01 -12.86 0.76
CA TRP A 27 -16.31 -11.70 1.31
C TRP A 27 -15.68 -10.86 0.19
N PRO A 28 -15.29 -9.60 0.46
CA PRO A 28 -14.53 -8.80 -0.50
C PRO A 28 -13.33 -9.61 -1.04
N PRO A 29 -13.06 -9.59 -2.36
CA PRO A 29 -12.15 -10.53 -3.00
C PRO A 29 -10.78 -10.67 -2.31
N THR A 30 -10.08 -9.55 -2.09
CA THR A 30 -8.74 -9.52 -1.47
C THR A 30 -8.76 -9.96 -0.01
N ILE A 31 -9.74 -9.50 0.76
CA ILE A 31 -9.95 -9.89 2.17
C ILE A 31 -10.22 -11.41 2.27
N GLY A 32 -11.06 -11.94 1.40
CA GLY A 32 -11.42 -13.35 1.38
C GLY A 32 -10.22 -14.24 1.04
N ILE A 33 -9.42 -13.84 0.05
CA ILE A 33 -8.19 -14.56 -0.31
C ILE A 33 -7.21 -14.57 0.87
N MET A 34 -7.00 -13.43 1.54
CA MET A 34 -6.12 -13.37 2.71
C MET A 34 -6.58 -14.30 3.84
N ILE A 35 -7.88 -14.31 4.16
CA ILE A 35 -8.40 -15.16 5.24
C ILE A 35 -8.21 -16.64 4.89
N LEU A 36 -8.49 -17.02 3.65
CA LEU A 36 -8.27 -18.38 3.18
C LEU A 36 -6.79 -18.76 3.25
N SER A 37 -5.88 -17.88 2.85
CA SER A 37 -4.43 -18.10 2.95
C SER A 37 -3.96 -18.21 4.40
N LEU A 38 -4.47 -17.38 5.30
CA LEU A 38 -4.15 -17.43 6.73
C LEU A 38 -4.66 -18.73 7.37
N ALA A 39 -5.90 -19.13 7.05
CA ALA A 39 -6.49 -20.37 7.53
C ALA A 39 -5.71 -21.59 7.00
N ALA A 40 -5.36 -21.59 5.72
CA ALA A 40 -4.52 -22.63 5.12
C ALA A 40 -3.15 -22.70 5.81
N SER A 41 -2.52 -21.56 6.07
CA SER A 41 -1.23 -21.48 6.76
C SER A 41 -1.31 -22.01 8.19
N LEU A 42 -2.34 -21.63 8.95
CA LEU A 42 -2.54 -22.13 10.31
C LEU A 42 -2.81 -23.64 10.34
N LEU A 43 -3.60 -24.15 9.38
CA LEU A 43 -3.81 -25.59 9.21
C LEU A 43 -2.49 -26.30 8.89
N LEU A 44 -1.66 -25.75 7.99
CA LEU A 44 -0.35 -26.32 7.65
C LEU A 44 0.64 -26.27 8.82
N ALA A 45 0.59 -25.23 9.65
CA ALA A 45 1.44 -25.11 10.84
C ALA A 45 1.03 -26.09 11.94
N THR A 46 -0.28 -26.28 12.16
CA THR A 46 -0.81 -27.19 13.19
C THR A 46 -0.69 -28.66 12.78
N LEU A 47 -1.09 -28.99 11.55
CA LEU A 47 -0.95 -30.33 10.97
C LEU A 47 0.51 -30.68 10.61
N GLY A 48 1.37 -29.66 10.43
CA GLY A 48 2.80 -29.82 10.12
C GLY A 48 3.68 -30.28 11.28
N SER A 49 3.14 -30.33 12.50
CA SER A 49 3.80 -30.98 13.64
C SER A 49 4.07 -32.48 13.42
N SER A 50 3.51 -33.07 12.36
CA SER A 50 3.80 -34.40 11.83
C SER A 50 4.38 -34.37 10.41
N HIS A 51 5.50 -33.67 10.18
CA HIS A 51 6.37 -33.77 8.97
C HIS A 51 5.64 -34.01 7.63
N SER A 52 4.57 -33.27 7.35
CA SER A 52 3.87 -33.40 6.08
C SER A 52 4.67 -32.71 4.98
N LEU A 53 4.97 -33.43 3.90
CA LEU A 53 5.63 -32.93 2.67
C LEU A 53 5.01 -31.63 2.14
N LEU A 54 3.71 -31.40 2.41
CA LEU A 54 2.99 -30.18 2.03
C LEU A 54 3.40 -28.96 2.86
N SER A 55 3.63 -29.13 4.16
CA SER A 55 4.05 -28.03 5.04
C SER A 55 5.47 -27.57 4.70
N GLU A 56 6.38 -28.53 4.48
CA GLU A 56 7.76 -28.22 4.06
C GLU A 56 7.80 -27.51 2.70
N LYS A 57 6.98 -27.95 1.73
CA LYS A 57 6.87 -27.27 0.43
C LYS A 57 6.27 -25.86 0.53
N ALA A 58 5.30 -25.65 1.41
CA ALA A 58 4.71 -24.33 1.62
C ALA A 58 5.71 -23.36 2.26
N VAL A 59 6.44 -23.80 3.28
CA VAL A 59 7.53 -23.01 3.89
C VAL A 59 8.62 -22.72 2.87
N GLN A 60 9.03 -23.70 2.06
CA GLN A 60 10.00 -23.51 0.98
C GLN A 60 9.50 -22.52 -0.09
N LEU A 61 8.23 -22.57 -0.48
CA LEU A 61 7.62 -21.62 -1.42
C LEU A 61 7.78 -20.19 -0.90
N VAL A 62 7.30 -19.92 0.32
CA VAL A 62 7.35 -18.57 0.92
C VAL A 62 8.79 -18.10 1.10
N SER A 63 9.65 -18.97 1.66
CA SER A 63 11.06 -18.62 1.91
C SER A 63 11.87 -18.42 0.62
N SER A 64 11.41 -18.97 -0.51
CA SER A 64 12.04 -18.81 -1.81
C SER A 64 11.60 -17.56 -2.57
N ILE A 65 10.52 -16.91 -2.12
CA ILE A 65 10.07 -15.64 -2.67
C ILE A 65 10.76 -14.54 -1.89
N ASP A 66 11.60 -13.74 -2.57
CA ASP A 66 11.99 -12.45 -2.00
C ASP A 66 10.79 -11.50 -2.10
N PHE A 67 9.96 -11.51 -1.06
CA PHE A 67 8.73 -10.72 -1.02
C PHE A 67 9.01 -9.22 -1.14
N GLN A 68 10.13 -8.76 -0.55
CA GLN A 68 10.55 -7.38 -0.69
C GLN A 68 10.83 -7.06 -2.16
N GLU A 69 11.65 -7.85 -2.84
CA GLU A 69 12.01 -7.61 -4.24
C GLU A 69 10.78 -7.66 -5.15
N VAL A 70 9.94 -8.69 -4.99
CA VAL A 70 8.72 -8.87 -5.80
C VAL A 70 7.74 -7.71 -5.58
N LEU A 71 7.51 -7.29 -4.32
CA LEU A 71 6.58 -6.20 -4.07
C LEU A 71 7.18 -4.85 -4.49
N MET A 72 8.38 -4.51 -4.05
CA MET A 72 8.94 -3.17 -4.23
C MET A 72 9.43 -2.91 -5.65
N ASN A 73 10.02 -3.90 -6.34
CA ASN A 73 10.60 -3.68 -7.67
C ASN A 73 9.64 -4.00 -8.81
N PHE A 74 8.63 -4.84 -8.55
CA PHE A 74 7.66 -5.24 -9.56
C PHE A 74 6.24 -4.81 -9.20
N MET A 75 5.61 -5.39 -8.18
CA MET A 75 4.16 -5.19 -8.00
C MET A 75 3.77 -3.74 -7.69
N LEU A 76 4.57 -3.02 -6.90
CA LEU A 76 4.26 -1.65 -6.45
C LEU A 76 4.07 -0.68 -7.62
N SER A 77 4.92 -0.76 -8.65
CA SER A 77 4.79 0.12 -9.82
C SER A 77 3.48 -0.12 -10.55
N PHE A 78 3.07 -1.38 -10.68
CA PHE A 78 1.81 -1.75 -11.33
C PHE A 78 0.59 -1.37 -10.50
N LEU A 79 0.59 -1.67 -9.20
CA LEU A 79 -0.52 -1.36 -8.29
C LEU A 79 -0.78 0.16 -8.23
N LEU A 80 0.28 0.96 -8.10
CA LEU A 80 0.16 2.41 -8.05
C LEU A 80 -0.28 3.01 -9.39
N PHE A 81 0.25 2.51 -10.51
CA PHE A 81 -0.18 2.98 -11.82
C PHE A 81 -1.63 2.58 -12.13
N ALA A 82 -2.03 1.36 -11.79
CA ALA A 82 -3.39 0.87 -11.97
C ALA A 82 -4.37 1.67 -11.10
N GLY A 83 -4.06 1.89 -9.82
CA GLY A 83 -4.87 2.77 -8.97
C GLY A 83 -4.98 4.19 -9.51
N ALA A 84 -3.91 4.72 -10.12
CA ALA A 84 -3.84 6.06 -10.68
C ALA A 84 -4.61 6.25 -11.99
N ILE A 85 -4.58 5.27 -12.91
CA ILE A 85 -5.14 5.41 -14.26
C ILE A 85 -6.68 5.57 -14.23
N HIS A 86 -7.33 5.05 -13.20
CA HIS A 86 -8.77 5.14 -13.01
C HIS A 86 -9.24 6.47 -12.40
N ILE A 87 -8.35 7.24 -11.76
CA ILE A 87 -8.71 8.51 -11.12
C ILE A 87 -9.06 9.57 -12.15
N ASP A 88 -10.15 10.29 -11.91
CA ASP A 88 -10.53 11.48 -12.67
C ASP A 88 -9.74 12.70 -12.16
N ALA A 89 -8.80 13.20 -12.97
CA ALA A 89 -7.92 14.31 -12.62
C ALA A 89 -8.67 15.63 -12.44
N GLN A 90 -9.77 15.84 -13.17
CA GLN A 90 -10.56 17.06 -13.03
C GLN A 90 -11.25 17.08 -11.67
N LYS A 91 -11.91 15.98 -11.30
CA LYS A 91 -12.51 15.84 -9.97
C LYS A 91 -11.44 15.84 -8.87
N LEU A 92 -10.31 15.18 -9.09
CA LEU A 92 -9.20 15.16 -8.12
C LEU A 92 -8.69 16.58 -7.87
N ARG A 93 -8.59 17.42 -8.90
CA ARG A 93 -8.18 18.82 -8.77
C ARG A 93 -9.10 19.62 -7.85
N GLU A 94 -10.40 19.34 -7.87
CA GLU A 94 -11.38 19.96 -6.96
C GLU A 94 -11.16 19.56 -5.49
N GLN A 95 -10.60 18.37 -5.25
CA GLN A 95 -10.30 17.83 -3.91
C GLN A 95 -8.79 17.78 -3.60
N ALA A 96 -7.96 18.44 -4.39
CA ALA A 96 -6.51 18.30 -4.32
C ALA A 96 -5.93 18.76 -2.99
N LEU A 97 -6.45 19.85 -2.43
CA LEU A 97 -5.95 20.38 -1.16
C LEU A 97 -6.15 19.39 0.01
N PRO A 98 -7.37 18.88 0.29
CA PRO A 98 -7.56 17.82 1.29
C PRO A 98 -6.70 16.58 1.04
N VAL A 99 -6.68 16.09 -0.19
CA VAL A 99 -5.95 14.87 -0.56
C VAL A 99 -4.45 15.03 -0.30
N LEU A 100 -3.84 16.11 -0.81
CA LEU A 100 -2.41 16.35 -0.64
C LEU A 100 -2.02 16.57 0.81
N VAL A 101 -2.82 17.32 1.58
CA VAL A 101 -2.50 17.56 3.00
C VAL A 101 -2.60 16.26 3.80
N LEU A 102 -3.63 15.44 3.57
CA LEU A 102 -3.74 14.14 4.26
C LEU A 102 -2.62 13.19 3.84
N ALA A 103 -2.31 13.13 2.53
CA ALA A 103 -1.26 12.28 1.97
C ALA A 103 0.17 12.81 2.17
N THR A 104 0.38 13.92 2.89
CA THR A 104 1.73 14.41 3.21
C THR A 104 1.84 14.69 4.70
N VAL A 105 1.15 15.73 5.17
CA VAL A 105 1.12 16.13 6.58
C VAL A 105 0.53 15.01 7.44
N GLY A 106 -0.52 14.33 6.98
CA GLY A 106 -1.10 13.20 7.71
C GLY A 106 -0.10 12.07 7.91
N ILE A 107 0.66 11.70 6.87
CA ILE A 107 1.67 10.63 6.96
C ILE A 107 2.82 11.04 7.85
N LEU A 108 3.33 12.26 7.73
CA LEU A 108 4.39 12.76 8.59
C LEU A 108 3.93 12.75 10.05
N LEU A 109 2.74 13.27 10.35
CA LEU A 109 2.17 13.24 11.70
C LEU A 109 2.03 11.79 12.20
N SER A 110 1.46 10.90 11.39
CA SER A 110 1.32 9.48 11.74
C SER A 110 2.67 8.83 12.02
N THR A 111 3.68 9.10 11.17
CA THR A 111 5.05 8.60 11.31
C THR A 111 5.67 9.01 12.65
N PHE A 112 5.59 10.30 12.99
CA PHE A 112 6.13 10.81 14.25
C PHE A 112 5.35 10.31 15.46
N ILE A 113 4.02 10.27 15.41
CA ILE A 113 3.18 9.79 16.52
C ILE A 113 3.44 8.31 16.77
N VAL A 114 3.37 7.47 15.73
CA VAL A 114 3.65 6.03 15.84
C VAL A 114 5.08 5.81 16.30
N GLY A 115 6.07 6.45 15.67
CA GLY A 115 7.48 6.25 16.05
C GLY A 115 7.77 6.66 17.49
N THR A 116 7.20 7.76 17.97
CA THR A 116 7.37 8.21 19.36
C THR A 116 6.68 7.27 20.34
N LEU A 117 5.44 6.89 20.09
CA LEU A 117 4.69 6.00 20.99
C LEU A 117 5.27 4.58 21.00
N MET A 118 5.77 4.09 19.86
CA MET A 118 6.47 2.81 19.80
C MET A 118 7.80 2.85 20.53
N TRP A 119 8.57 3.93 20.39
CA TRP A 119 9.83 4.10 21.14
C TRP A 119 9.61 4.06 22.66
N LEU A 120 8.59 4.75 23.15
CA LEU A 120 8.19 4.70 24.56
C LEU A 120 7.74 3.29 24.97
N LEU A 121 6.94 2.63 24.13
CA LEU A 121 6.45 1.27 24.37
C LEU A 121 7.61 0.27 24.46
N PHE A 122 8.56 0.29 23.53
CA PHE A 122 9.73 -0.58 23.59
C PHE A 122 10.56 -0.33 24.86
N GLY A 123 10.71 0.94 25.27
CA GLY A 123 11.35 1.30 26.53
C GLY A 123 10.68 0.67 27.76
N TRP A 124 9.34 0.62 27.80
CA TRP A 124 8.60 -0.06 28.87
C TRP A 124 8.82 -1.58 28.92
N PHE A 125 9.05 -2.20 27.77
CA PHE A 125 9.39 -3.62 27.66
C PHE A 125 10.91 -3.90 27.77
N SER A 126 11.71 -2.90 28.16
CA SER A 126 13.18 -2.99 28.25
C SER A 126 13.87 -3.33 26.92
N LEU A 127 13.22 -3.04 25.80
CA LEU A 127 13.79 -3.15 24.45
C LEU A 127 14.32 -1.78 24.04
N GLN A 128 15.64 -1.64 24.03
CA GLN A 128 16.29 -0.37 23.67
C GLN A 128 16.43 -0.25 22.15
N ILE A 129 15.31 -0.01 21.46
CA ILE A 129 15.31 0.27 20.02
C ILE A 129 15.57 1.78 19.82
N PRO A 130 16.62 2.17 19.07
CA PRO A 130 16.86 3.57 18.73
C PRO A 130 15.66 4.25 18.07
N PHE A 131 15.44 5.53 18.42
CA PHE A 131 14.29 6.31 17.97
C PHE A 131 14.16 6.37 16.44
N ILE A 132 15.29 6.42 15.71
CA ILE A 132 15.27 6.44 14.24
C ILE A 132 14.64 5.19 13.63
N TYR A 133 14.84 4.02 14.24
CA TYR A 133 14.21 2.77 13.78
C TYR A 133 12.72 2.73 14.13
N CYS A 134 12.32 3.36 15.25
CA CYS A 134 10.90 3.54 15.54
C CYS A 134 10.23 4.52 14.56
N LEU A 135 10.93 5.59 14.12
CA LEU A 135 10.44 6.46 13.05
C LEU A 135 10.34 5.73 11.72
N LEU A 136 11.30 4.88 11.38
CA LEU A 136 11.23 3.99 10.21
C LEU A 136 9.98 3.11 10.27
N PHE A 137 9.74 2.48 11.42
CA PHE A 137 8.51 1.72 11.66
C PHE A 137 7.25 2.57 11.53
N GLY A 138 7.28 3.81 12.04
CA GLY A 138 6.19 4.76 11.86
C GLY A 138 5.91 5.05 10.39
N SER A 139 6.96 5.22 9.57
CA SER A 139 6.81 5.54 8.15
C SER A 139 6.27 4.37 7.33
N LEU A 140 6.69 3.13 7.62
CA LEU A 140 6.23 1.95 6.88
C LEU A 140 4.79 1.54 7.22
N ILE A 141 4.28 1.86 8.42
CA ILE A 141 2.90 1.47 8.85
C ILE A 141 1.86 2.59 8.67
N SER A 142 2.31 3.81 8.39
CA SER A 142 1.45 4.96 8.08
C SER A 142 0.68 4.86 6.75
N PRO A 143 1.19 4.24 5.67
CA PRO A 143 0.42 4.09 4.44
C PRO A 143 -0.81 3.23 4.60
N THR A 144 -1.86 3.59 3.86
CA THR A 144 -3.16 2.92 3.90
C THR A 144 -3.61 2.48 2.53
N ASP A 145 -4.26 1.31 2.48
CA ASP A 145 -4.78 0.65 1.29
C ASP A 145 -6.31 0.53 1.36
N PRO A 146 -7.06 1.41 0.66
CA PRO A 146 -8.50 1.40 0.63
C PRO A 146 -9.02 0.42 -0.43
N ILE A 147 -8.17 -0.15 -1.31
CA ILE A 147 -8.60 -1.01 -2.42
C ILE A 147 -9.40 -2.20 -1.87
N ALA A 148 -8.93 -2.78 -0.76
CA ALA A 148 -9.60 -3.89 -0.09
C ALA A 148 -11.03 -3.58 0.39
N VAL A 149 -11.39 -2.31 0.56
CA VAL A 149 -12.70 -1.90 1.13
C VAL A 149 -13.48 -0.90 0.28
N LEU A 150 -12.91 -0.37 -0.80
CA LEU A 150 -13.57 0.58 -1.68
C LEU A 150 -14.87 0.00 -2.24
N GLY A 151 -14.88 -1.28 -2.62
CA GLY A 151 -16.10 -1.97 -3.04
C GLY A 151 -17.20 -1.97 -1.97
N LEU A 152 -16.85 -2.18 -0.70
CA LEU A 152 -17.80 -2.15 0.43
C LEU A 152 -18.31 -0.74 0.70
N LEU A 153 -17.44 0.26 0.62
CA LEU A 153 -17.80 1.66 0.79
C LEU A 153 -18.74 2.14 -0.33
N LYS A 154 -18.48 1.75 -1.58
CA LYS A 154 -19.36 1.98 -2.73
C LYS A 154 -20.72 1.33 -2.55
N ALA A 155 -20.76 0.07 -2.08
CA ALA A 155 -22.01 -0.62 -1.77
C ALA A 155 -22.80 0.08 -0.65
N ALA A 156 -22.11 0.69 0.32
CA ALA A 156 -22.71 1.54 1.35
C ALA A 156 -23.14 2.93 0.83
N ARG A 157 -22.92 3.22 -0.47
CA ARG A 157 -23.31 4.46 -1.17
C ARG A 157 -22.76 5.71 -0.47
N ILE A 158 -21.47 5.71 -0.16
CA ILE A 158 -20.77 6.91 0.31
C ILE A 158 -20.79 8.02 -0.76
N PRO A 159 -20.70 9.31 -0.39
CA PRO A 159 -20.60 10.39 -1.36
C PRO A 159 -19.36 10.24 -2.25
N GLY A 160 -19.49 10.53 -3.55
CA GLY A 160 -18.37 10.41 -4.51
C GLY A 160 -17.18 11.31 -4.18
N SER A 161 -17.40 12.44 -3.51
CA SER A 161 -16.32 13.30 -3.00
C SER A 161 -15.53 12.65 -1.87
N LEU A 162 -16.17 11.84 -1.02
CA LEU A 162 -15.50 11.10 0.05
C LEU A 162 -14.75 9.89 -0.53
N GLU A 163 -15.32 9.21 -1.51
CA GLU A 163 -14.64 8.14 -2.26
C GLU A 163 -13.35 8.69 -2.90
N LEU A 164 -13.43 9.82 -3.59
CA LEU A 164 -12.28 10.45 -4.22
C LEU A 164 -11.21 10.90 -3.21
N LYS A 165 -11.62 11.42 -2.04
CA LYS A 165 -10.69 11.76 -0.96
C LYS A 165 -9.97 10.53 -0.41
N ILE A 166 -10.68 9.41 -0.24
CA ILE A 166 -10.11 8.15 0.26
C ILE A 166 -9.12 7.56 -0.77
N SER A 167 -9.56 7.37 -2.02
CA SER A 167 -8.72 6.80 -3.08
C SER A 167 -7.53 7.70 -3.40
N GLY A 168 -7.75 9.01 -3.47
CA GLY A 168 -6.69 9.99 -3.71
C GLY A 168 -5.68 10.03 -2.58
N GLU A 169 -6.10 10.06 -1.32
CA GLU A 169 -5.19 10.08 -0.17
C GLU A 169 -4.28 8.86 -0.17
N SER A 170 -4.85 7.66 -0.28
CA SER A 170 -4.09 6.42 -0.32
C SER A 170 -3.09 6.37 -1.47
N LEU A 171 -3.50 6.74 -2.68
CA LEU A 171 -2.64 6.64 -3.86
C LEU A 171 -1.35 7.46 -3.70
N PHE A 172 -1.46 8.68 -3.19
CA PHE A 172 -0.28 9.50 -2.90
C PHE A 172 0.45 9.04 -1.62
N ASN A 173 -0.28 8.47 -0.66
CA ASN A 173 0.27 8.06 0.61
C ASN A 173 1.34 6.98 0.46
N ASP A 174 1.08 5.95 -0.35
CA ASP A 174 2.06 4.91 -0.62
C ASP A 174 3.38 5.48 -1.17
N GLY A 175 3.29 6.41 -2.12
CA GLY A 175 4.46 7.07 -2.70
C GLY A 175 5.22 7.94 -1.69
N VAL A 176 4.51 8.75 -0.90
CA VAL A 176 5.13 9.63 0.11
C VAL A 176 5.72 8.81 1.26
N ALA A 177 5.05 7.74 1.71
CA ALA A 177 5.53 6.85 2.75
C ALA A 177 6.85 6.18 2.35
N VAL A 178 6.96 5.69 1.11
CA VAL A 178 8.22 5.13 0.61
C VAL A 178 9.34 6.17 0.58
N VAL A 179 9.05 7.41 0.18
CA VAL A 179 10.07 8.50 0.21
C VAL A 179 10.53 8.78 1.64
N ILE A 180 9.60 8.89 2.60
CA ILE A 180 9.93 9.11 4.01
C ILE A 180 10.77 7.93 4.53
N PHE A 181 10.38 6.70 4.22
CA PHE A 181 11.08 5.49 4.63
C PHE A 181 12.52 5.45 4.09
N ILE A 182 12.73 5.64 2.78
CA ILE A 182 14.06 5.64 2.17
C ILE A 182 14.94 6.75 2.79
N THR A 183 14.36 7.93 2.99
CA THR A 183 15.07 9.07 3.60
C THR A 183 15.51 8.73 5.03
N LEU A 184 14.62 8.16 5.86
CA LEU A 184 14.95 7.77 7.24
C LEU A 184 15.93 6.59 7.28
N ALA A 185 15.88 5.67 6.31
CA ALA A 185 16.77 4.52 6.25
C ALA A 185 18.20 4.96 5.92
N GLU A 186 18.35 5.91 5.00
CA GLU A 186 19.64 6.52 4.68
C GLU A 186 20.24 7.28 5.87
N ILE A 187 19.39 7.99 6.59
CA ILE A 187 19.76 8.66 7.84
C ILE A 187 20.22 7.66 8.90
N ALA A 188 19.51 6.53 9.05
CA ALA A 188 19.87 5.49 10.00
C ALA A 188 21.22 4.85 9.66
N ARG A 189 21.47 4.57 8.37
CA ARG A 189 22.72 3.96 7.89
C ARG A 189 23.94 4.87 8.02
N SER A 190 23.77 6.17 7.84
CA SER A 190 24.86 7.16 7.92
C SER A 190 25.31 7.48 9.36
N GLY A 191 24.68 6.89 10.38
CA GLY A 191 25.17 6.93 11.77
C GLY A 191 25.14 8.30 12.44
N GLY A 192 24.45 9.29 11.87
CA GLY A 192 24.23 10.57 12.52
C GLY A 192 25.29 11.66 12.29
N SER A 193 26.47 11.32 11.75
CA SER A 193 27.63 12.22 11.74
C SER A 193 27.52 13.39 10.74
N ASP A 194 26.65 13.30 9.73
CA ASP A 194 26.42 14.34 8.70
C ASP A 194 24.93 14.72 8.51
N ILE A 195 24.07 14.46 9.51
CA ILE A 195 22.65 14.82 9.44
C ILE A 195 22.47 16.32 9.72
N SER A 196 22.70 17.15 8.70
CA SER A 196 22.11 18.49 8.67
C SER A 196 20.66 18.39 8.23
N PHE A 197 19.76 19.11 8.90
CA PHE A 197 18.36 19.28 8.45
C PHE A 197 18.27 19.67 6.96
N LEU A 198 19.27 20.41 6.48
CA LEU A 198 19.42 20.79 5.07
C LEU A 198 19.63 19.57 4.15
N ASN A 199 20.46 18.61 4.54
CA ASN A 199 20.74 17.40 3.75
C ASN A 199 19.51 16.49 3.68
N VAL A 200 18.83 16.30 4.80
CA VAL A 200 17.57 15.51 4.86
C VAL A 200 16.49 16.15 4.01
N SER A 201 16.30 17.47 4.15
CA SER A 201 15.32 18.21 3.37
C SER A 201 15.64 18.15 1.88
N LYS A 202 16.92 18.25 1.50
CA LYS A 202 17.37 18.14 0.10
C LYS A 202 17.10 16.76 -0.47
N LEU A 203 17.41 15.69 0.27
CA LEU A 203 17.23 14.31 -0.17
C LEU A 203 15.73 13.99 -0.33
N PHE A 204 14.92 14.36 0.66
CA PHE A 204 13.47 14.25 0.58
C PHE A 204 12.89 15.02 -0.62
N LEU A 205 13.33 16.27 -0.81
CA LEU A 205 12.82 17.11 -1.90
C LEU A 205 13.25 16.58 -3.27
N GLN A 206 14.47 16.06 -3.40
CA GLN A 206 14.96 15.41 -4.61
C GLN A 206 14.11 14.18 -4.94
N GLU A 207 13.90 13.28 -3.97
CA GLU A 207 13.12 12.06 -4.16
C GLU A 207 11.66 12.35 -4.50
N ALA A 208 11.02 13.22 -3.72
CA ALA A 208 9.61 13.56 -3.88
C ALA A 208 9.36 14.40 -5.14
N VAL A 209 9.99 15.57 -5.27
CA VAL A 209 9.76 16.48 -6.40
C VAL A 209 10.34 15.90 -7.69
N GLY A 210 11.50 15.26 -7.62
CA GLY A 210 12.07 14.54 -8.77
C GLY A 210 11.15 13.45 -9.27
N GLY A 211 10.53 12.66 -8.38
CA GLY A 211 9.56 11.64 -8.74
C GLY A 211 8.31 12.24 -9.40
N LEU A 212 7.78 13.33 -8.87
CA LEU A 212 6.63 14.04 -9.46
C LEU A 212 6.95 14.59 -10.85
N VAL A 213 8.09 15.26 -11.03
CA VAL A 213 8.51 15.86 -12.32
C VAL A 213 8.80 14.77 -13.35
N PHE A 214 9.51 13.72 -12.95
CA PHE A 214 9.82 12.60 -13.82
C PHE A 214 8.56 11.84 -14.24
N GLY A 215 7.67 11.53 -13.28
CA GLY A 215 6.37 10.93 -13.57
C GLY A 215 5.51 11.79 -14.50
N ALA A 216 5.56 13.11 -14.34
CA ALA A 216 4.87 14.04 -15.23
C ALA A 216 5.44 13.98 -16.66
N ALA A 217 6.76 13.94 -16.80
CA ALA A 217 7.43 13.81 -18.10
C ALA A 217 7.08 12.48 -18.78
N VAL A 218 7.26 11.35 -18.09
CA VAL A 218 6.98 10.01 -18.64
C VAL A 218 5.50 9.85 -18.96
N GLY A 219 4.60 10.28 -18.07
CA GLY A 219 3.16 10.23 -18.33
C GLY A 219 2.73 11.10 -19.51
N TYR A 220 3.36 12.26 -19.69
CA TYR A 220 3.07 13.13 -20.83
C TYR A 220 3.59 12.55 -22.16
N ILE A 221 4.81 12.00 -22.16
CA ILE A 221 5.37 11.26 -23.32
C ILE A 221 4.46 10.08 -23.67
N GLY A 222 4.06 9.31 -22.67
CA GLY A 222 3.11 8.21 -22.79
C GLY A 222 1.80 8.67 -23.43
N PHE A 223 1.20 9.73 -22.92
CA PHE A 223 0.00 10.33 -23.51
C PHE A 223 0.19 10.72 -24.98
N LEU A 224 1.30 11.35 -25.36
CA LEU A 224 1.55 11.72 -26.74
C LEU A 224 1.64 10.49 -27.66
N ALA A 225 2.27 9.42 -27.18
CA ALA A 225 2.34 8.15 -27.90
C ALA A 225 0.95 7.52 -28.05
N LEU A 226 0.17 7.44 -26.98
CA LEU A 226 -1.21 6.93 -26.99
C LEU A 226 -2.11 7.75 -27.93
N ARG A 227 -1.99 9.08 -27.93
CA ARG A 227 -2.78 9.94 -28.83
C ARG A 227 -2.49 9.69 -30.31
N SER A 228 -1.30 9.19 -30.65
CA SER A 228 -0.88 8.97 -32.04
C SER A 228 -1.31 7.63 -32.62
N ILE A 229 -1.94 6.76 -31.83
CA ILE A 229 -2.27 5.38 -32.18
C ILE A 229 -3.71 5.10 -31.72
N ASP A 230 -4.46 4.27 -32.44
CA ASP A 230 -5.78 3.79 -32.00
C ASP A 230 -5.83 2.28 -32.25
N GLU A 231 -5.08 1.54 -31.43
CA GLU A 231 -4.94 0.08 -31.48
C GLU A 231 -4.62 -0.40 -30.06
N TYR A 232 -5.65 -0.95 -29.42
CA TYR A 232 -5.65 -1.29 -27.99
C TYR A 232 -4.45 -2.14 -27.56
N LYS A 233 -3.94 -3.04 -28.42
CA LYS A 233 -2.78 -3.87 -28.09
C LYS A 233 -1.51 -3.03 -27.91
N VAL A 234 -1.31 -2.06 -28.80
CA VAL A 234 -0.12 -1.20 -28.78
C VAL A 234 -0.21 -0.21 -27.61
N GLU A 235 -1.40 0.29 -27.33
CA GLU A 235 -1.61 1.22 -26.21
C GLU A 235 -1.43 0.54 -24.85
N VAL A 236 -1.93 -0.69 -24.67
CA VAL A 236 -1.61 -1.50 -23.49
C VAL A 236 -0.09 -1.69 -23.38
N LEU A 237 0.60 -2.04 -24.46
CA LEU A 237 2.05 -2.19 -24.46
C LEU A 237 2.80 -0.90 -24.07
N ILE A 238 2.35 0.26 -24.56
CA ILE A 238 2.89 1.57 -24.18
C ILE A 238 2.70 1.79 -22.68
N THR A 239 1.52 1.51 -22.12
CA THR A 239 1.30 1.68 -20.68
C THR A 239 2.15 0.73 -19.85
N LEU A 240 2.37 -0.52 -20.30
CA LEU A 240 3.31 -1.44 -19.65
C LEU A 240 4.76 -0.91 -19.69
N ALA A 241 5.17 -0.33 -20.82
CA ALA A 241 6.49 0.29 -20.97
C ALA A 241 6.67 1.50 -20.05
N ILE A 242 5.62 2.32 -19.87
CA ILE A 242 5.61 3.44 -18.90
C ILE A 242 5.83 2.91 -17.49
N VAL A 243 5.12 1.84 -17.10
CA VAL A 243 5.21 1.29 -15.75
C VAL A 243 6.56 0.65 -15.50
N MET A 244 6.93 -0.34 -16.31
CA MET A 244 8.17 -1.08 -16.09
C MET A 244 9.41 -0.24 -16.38
N GLY A 245 9.44 0.41 -17.55
CA GLY A 245 10.57 1.24 -17.97
C GLY A 245 10.69 2.53 -17.19
N GLY A 246 9.58 3.19 -16.90
CA GLY A 246 9.56 4.41 -16.08
C GLY A 246 9.99 4.14 -14.65
N TYR A 247 9.48 3.10 -13.99
CA TYR A 247 9.88 2.77 -12.62
C TYR A 247 11.37 2.39 -12.53
N TYR A 248 11.86 1.58 -13.48
CA TYR A 248 13.28 1.21 -13.55
C TYR A 248 14.19 2.43 -13.78
N ALA A 249 13.79 3.34 -14.66
CA ALA A 249 14.54 4.58 -14.92
C ALA A 249 14.51 5.53 -13.72
N ALA A 250 13.39 5.63 -12.99
CA ALA A 250 13.31 6.45 -11.77
C ALA A 250 14.35 6.01 -10.72
N GLY A 251 14.54 4.71 -10.54
CA GLY A 251 15.57 4.18 -9.64
C GLY A 251 17.00 4.61 -10.02
N HIS A 252 17.32 4.66 -11.31
CA HIS A 252 18.63 5.12 -11.80
C HIS A 252 18.82 6.63 -11.67
N LEU A 253 17.73 7.39 -11.67
CA LEU A 253 17.74 8.84 -11.51
C LEU A 253 17.73 9.26 -10.03
N HIS A 254 17.70 8.31 -9.09
CA HIS A 254 17.56 8.57 -7.65
C HIS A 254 16.35 9.47 -7.36
N VAL A 255 15.20 9.09 -7.92
CA VAL A 255 13.91 9.73 -7.67
C VAL A 255 12.85 8.69 -7.34
N SER A 256 11.77 9.10 -6.70
CA SER A 256 10.72 8.19 -6.26
C SER A 256 9.97 7.56 -7.43
N GLY A 257 10.27 6.28 -7.70
CA GLY A 257 9.52 5.44 -8.63
C GLY A 257 8.02 5.37 -8.30
N PRO A 258 7.62 5.11 -7.03
CA PRO A 258 6.23 5.10 -6.62
C PRO A 258 5.46 6.38 -6.97
N LEU A 259 5.99 7.56 -6.58
CA LEU A 259 5.36 8.84 -6.92
C LEU A 259 5.35 9.11 -8.43
N ALA A 260 6.40 8.69 -9.14
CA ALA A 260 6.46 8.81 -10.58
C ALA A 260 5.32 8.03 -11.26
N MET A 261 5.03 6.80 -10.80
CA MET A 261 3.97 5.96 -11.37
C MET A 261 2.57 6.49 -11.07
N VAL A 262 2.37 7.07 -9.88
CA VAL A 262 1.12 7.75 -9.52
C VAL A 262 0.85 8.91 -10.47
N VAL A 263 1.83 9.80 -10.66
CA VAL A 263 1.67 10.96 -11.55
C VAL A 263 1.53 10.53 -13.01
N ALA A 264 2.34 9.56 -13.46
CA ALA A 264 2.27 9.04 -14.81
C ALA A 264 0.90 8.41 -15.10
N GLY A 265 0.36 7.62 -14.17
CA GLY A 265 -0.96 6.99 -14.29
C GLY A 265 -2.10 8.01 -14.37
N ILE A 266 -2.09 9.03 -13.49
CA ILE A 266 -3.10 10.11 -13.52
C ILE A 266 -3.08 10.84 -14.87
N ILE A 267 -1.90 11.20 -15.38
CA ILE A 267 -1.79 11.93 -16.66
C ILE A 267 -2.24 11.05 -17.83
N THR A 268 -1.77 9.80 -17.87
CA THR A 268 -2.05 8.85 -18.96
C THR A 268 -3.53 8.53 -19.02
N GLY A 269 -4.16 8.22 -17.88
CA GLY A 269 -5.58 7.85 -17.80
C GLY A 269 -6.55 8.99 -18.12
N ASN A 270 -6.21 10.23 -17.78
CA ASN A 270 -7.12 11.37 -18.00
C ASN A 270 -7.03 11.96 -19.40
N LYS A 271 -5.82 12.06 -19.95
CA LYS A 271 -5.67 12.64 -21.29
C LYS A 271 -6.11 11.69 -22.39
N SER A 272 -6.01 10.37 -22.15
CA SER A 272 -6.66 9.33 -22.95
C SER A 272 -8.19 9.53 -23.05
N LYS A 273 -8.85 9.96 -21.96
CA LYS A 273 -10.30 10.22 -21.91
C LYS A 273 -10.74 11.51 -22.62
N SER A 274 -9.86 12.50 -22.77
CA SER A 274 -10.23 13.80 -23.37
C SER A 274 -9.92 13.91 -24.85
N GLU A 275 -8.83 13.29 -25.36
CA GLU A 275 -8.40 13.48 -26.75
C GLU A 275 -7.70 12.23 -27.31
N GLY A 276 -8.25 11.62 -28.37
CA GLY A 276 -7.47 10.76 -29.28
C GLY A 276 -7.76 9.25 -29.27
N MET A 277 -8.40 8.68 -28.25
CA MET A 277 -8.68 7.23 -28.19
C MET A 277 -10.16 6.93 -28.45
N SER A 278 -10.42 5.87 -29.23
CA SER A 278 -11.79 5.35 -29.40
C SER A 278 -12.34 4.79 -28.09
N ASP A 279 -13.68 4.75 -27.97
CA ASP A 279 -14.34 4.22 -26.76
C ASP A 279 -14.02 2.74 -26.52
N MET A 280 -13.84 1.97 -27.60
CA MET A 280 -13.41 0.57 -27.53
C MET A 280 -12.04 0.46 -26.88
N THR A 281 -11.07 1.22 -27.37
CA THR A 281 -9.71 1.20 -26.83
C THR A 281 -9.66 1.59 -25.36
N ARG A 282 -10.41 2.63 -24.96
CA ARG A 282 -10.51 3.06 -23.56
C ARG A 282 -11.06 1.97 -22.66
N ASP A 283 -12.09 1.25 -23.12
CA ASP A 283 -12.69 0.14 -22.39
C ASP A 283 -11.69 -1.03 -22.23
N TYR A 284 -10.97 -1.41 -23.29
CA TYR A 284 -9.93 -2.45 -23.19
C TYR A 284 -8.79 -2.07 -22.24
N LEU A 285 -8.28 -0.84 -22.33
CA LEU A 285 -7.20 -0.38 -21.46
C LEU A 285 -7.66 -0.34 -20.00
N GLY A 286 -8.88 0.15 -19.74
CA GLY A 286 -9.47 0.16 -18.41
C GLY A 286 -9.62 -1.24 -17.83
N LYS A 287 -10.24 -2.17 -18.57
CA LYS A 287 -10.41 -3.57 -18.15
C LYS A 287 -9.08 -4.28 -17.94
N PHE A 288 -8.07 -4.01 -18.78
CA PHE A 288 -6.74 -4.58 -18.61
C PHE A 288 -6.13 -4.18 -17.27
N TRP A 289 -6.10 -2.88 -16.95
CA TRP A 289 -5.51 -2.39 -15.71
C TRP A 289 -6.32 -2.78 -14.47
N GLU A 290 -7.65 -2.85 -14.56
CA GLU A 290 -8.51 -3.40 -13.50
C GLU A 290 -8.16 -4.87 -13.21
N LEU A 291 -8.03 -5.71 -14.24
CA LEU A 291 -7.66 -7.11 -14.07
C LEU A 291 -6.25 -7.28 -13.50
N ILE A 292 -5.29 -6.47 -13.96
CA ILE A 292 -3.92 -6.50 -13.42
C ILE A 292 -3.92 -6.12 -11.94
N ASP A 293 -4.63 -5.06 -11.56
CA ASP A 293 -4.75 -4.62 -10.16
C ASP A 293 -5.38 -5.72 -9.29
N GLU A 294 -6.48 -6.34 -9.75
CA GLU A 294 -7.14 -7.43 -9.03
C GLU A 294 -6.23 -8.65 -8.86
N ILE A 295 -5.52 -9.07 -9.92
CA ILE A 295 -4.62 -10.22 -9.88
C ILE A 295 -3.43 -9.96 -8.95
N LEU A 296 -2.80 -8.80 -9.06
CA LEU A 296 -1.65 -8.45 -8.23
C LEU A 296 -2.04 -8.31 -6.76
N ASN A 297 -3.20 -7.71 -6.46
CA ASN A 297 -3.70 -7.68 -5.08
C ASN A 297 -4.06 -9.09 -4.58
N ALA A 298 -4.69 -9.94 -5.38
CA ALA A 298 -4.94 -11.33 -5.00
C ALA A 298 -3.63 -12.07 -4.62
N ILE A 299 -2.58 -11.91 -5.43
CA ILE A 299 -1.25 -12.45 -5.15
C ILE A 299 -0.67 -11.83 -3.87
N LEU A 300 -0.74 -10.51 -3.72
CA LEU A 300 -0.21 -9.78 -2.57
C LEU A 300 -0.81 -10.30 -1.26
N PHE A 301 -2.13 -10.33 -1.17
CA PHE A 301 -2.85 -10.77 0.03
C PHE A 301 -2.68 -12.27 0.28
N LEU A 302 -2.50 -13.07 -0.78
CA LEU A 302 -2.15 -14.47 -0.64
C LEU A 302 -0.78 -14.64 0.00
N LEU A 303 0.24 -13.95 -0.51
CA LEU A 303 1.61 -14.02 -0.01
C LEU A 303 1.68 -13.53 1.45
N ILE A 304 1.01 -12.42 1.78
CA ILE A 304 0.87 -11.96 3.17
C ILE A 304 0.24 -13.05 4.05
N GLY A 305 -0.82 -13.71 3.59
CA GLY A 305 -1.46 -14.78 4.35
C GLY A 305 -0.54 -15.96 4.67
N PHE A 306 0.40 -16.28 3.75
CA PHE A 306 1.39 -17.34 3.93
C PHE A 306 2.66 -16.90 4.67
N GLU A 307 2.95 -15.61 4.76
CA GLU A 307 4.12 -15.06 5.44
C GLU A 307 4.21 -15.50 6.92
N VAL A 308 3.06 -15.74 7.57
CA VAL A 308 3.00 -16.24 8.95
C VAL A 308 3.76 -17.54 9.19
N LEU A 309 3.98 -18.34 8.14
CA LEU A 309 4.72 -19.60 8.23
C LEU A 309 6.22 -19.39 8.49
N VAL A 310 6.76 -18.23 8.13
CA VAL A 310 8.20 -17.94 8.18
C VAL A 310 8.53 -16.92 9.29
N ILE A 311 7.55 -16.13 9.72
CA ILE A 311 7.72 -15.15 10.81
C ILE A 311 8.01 -15.88 12.14
N LYS A 312 9.10 -15.48 12.80
CA LYS A 312 9.42 -15.96 14.15
C LYS A 312 8.47 -15.35 15.17
N ILE A 313 7.66 -16.19 15.81
CA ILE A 313 6.72 -15.75 16.83
C ILE A 313 7.45 -15.56 18.16
N ASN A 314 7.53 -14.31 18.63
CA ASN A 314 7.98 -13.97 19.97
C ASN A 314 6.77 -13.48 20.79
N PRO A 315 6.42 -14.13 21.93
CA PRO A 315 5.25 -13.75 22.74
C PRO A 315 5.27 -12.30 23.23
N THR A 316 6.45 -11.78 23.60
CA THR A 316 6.58 -10.40 24.07
C THR A 316 6.31 -9.42 22.93
N ILE A 317 6.89 -9.67 21.75
CA ILE A 317 6.66 -8.84 20.57
C ILE A 317 5.21 -8.94 20.10
N LEU A 318 4.55 -10.10 20.27
CA LEU A 318 3.13 -10.27 19.96
C LEU A 318 2.25 -9.38 20.85
N ILE A 319 2.55 -9.27 22.15
CA ILE A 319 1.87 -8.36 23.08
C ILE A 319 2.10 -6.91 22.65
N ILE A 320 3.34 -6.55 22.31
CA ILE A 320 3.68 -5.22 21.78
C ILE A 320 2.88 -4.93 20.51
N GLY A 321 2.77 -5.89 19.59
CA GLY A 321 1.95 -5.80 18.39
C GLY A 321 0.47 -5.56 18.68
N GLY A 322 -0.07 -6.23 19.69
CA GLY A 322 -1.44 -6.00 20.17
C GLY A 322 -1.67 -4.57 20.66
N ILE A 323 -0.72 -4.01 21.41
CA ILE A 323 -0.78 -2.61 21.88
C ILE A 323 -0.55 -1.65 20.71
N ALA A 324 0.34 -1.99 19.78
CA ALA A 324 0.66 -1.20 18.60
C ALA A 324 -0.56 -0.96 17.70
N ILE A 325 -1.53 -1.89 17.66
CA ILE A 325 -2.82 -1.67 16.99
C ILE A 325 -3.51 -0.40 17.53
N LEU A 326 -3.58 -0.25 18.86
CA LEU A 326 -4.22 0.90 19.49
C LEU A 326 -3.44 2.20 19.20
N ILE A 327 -2.11 2.12 19.24
CA ILE A 327 -1.22 3.25 18.90
C ILE A 327 -1.45 3.69 17.46
N VAL A 328 -1.50 2.76 16.51
CA VAL A 328 -1.66 3.04 15.08
C VAL A 328 -3.08 3.55 14.77
N LEU A 329 -4.11 3.06 15.45
CA LEU A 329 -5.46 3.61 15.34
C LEU A 329 -5.55 5.04 15.90
N LEU A 330 -4.93 5.29 17.05
CA LEU A 330 -4.86 6.62 17.65
C LEU A 330 -4.08 7.59 16.75
N ALA A 331 -2.92 7.17 16.25
CA ALA A 331 -2.11 7.96 15.33
C ALA A 331 -2.89 8.29 14.06
N ARG A 332 -3.61 7.32 13.48
CA ARG A 332 -4.48 7.56 12.32
C ARG A 332 -5.56 8.58 12.65
N PHE A 333 -6.27 8.42 13.77
CA PHE A 333 -7.30 9.37 14.19
C PHE A 333 -6.74 10.79 14.31
N LEU A 334 -5.61 10.98 15.00
CA LEU A 334 -4.98 12.28 15.16
C LEU A 334 -4.47 12.85 13.83
N SER A 335 -3.85 12.03 13.00
CA SER A 335 -3.33 12.41 11.68
C SER A 335 -4.42 12.81 10.68
N VAL A 336 -5.66 12.38 10.90
CA VAL A 336 -6.82 12.77 10.08
C VAL A 336 -7.53 13.97 10.71
N VAL A 337 -7.81 13.94 12.02
CA VAL A 337 -8.54 15.01 12.73
C VAL A 337 -7.82 16.33 12.63
N LEU A 338 -6.50 16.37 12.82
CA LEU A 338 -5.74 17.61 12.86
C LEU A 338 -5.81 18.34 11.50
N PRO A 339 -5.42 17.71 10.36
CA PRO A 339 -5.60 18.33 9.05
C PRO A 339 -7.05 18.69 8.71
N VAL A 340 -8.00 17.79 8.98
CA VAL A 340 -9.42 18.04 8.66
C VAL A 340 -9.95 19.24 9.44
N SER A 341 -9.60 19.36 10.72
CA SER A 341 -10.00 20.49 11.57
C SER A 341 -9.44 21.82 11.05
N LEU A 342 -8.16 21.84 10.70
CA LEU A 342 -7.49 23.03 10.14
C LEU A 342 -8.08 23.44 8.79
N LEU A 343 -8.42 22.46 7.95
CA LEU A 343 -8.97 22.68 6.61
C LEU A 343 -10.48 22.95 6.61
N ARG A 344 -11.20 22.70 7.71
CA ARG A 344 -12.67 22.83 7.78
C ARG A 344 -13.17 24.24 7.46
N SER A 345 -12.34 25.25 7.68
CA SER A 345 -12.61 26.66 7.33
C SER A 345 -12.55 26.93 5.82
N ARG A 346 -11.80 26.13 5.06
CA ARG A 346 -11.53 26.31 3.62
C ARG A 346 -12.20 25.28 2.74
N VAL A 347 -12.52 24.10 3.28
CA VAL A 347 -13.07 22.97 2.54
C VAL A 347 -14.24 22.36 3.28
N LYS A 348 -15.30 22.03 2.54
CA LYS A 348 -16.44 21.27 3.06
C LYS A 348 -16.07 19.79 3.16
N PHE A 349 -16.13 19.27 4.38
CA PHE A 349 -16.05 17.84 4.66
C PHE A 349 -17.45 17.28 4.92
N GLU A 350 -17.63 16.05 4.48
CA GLU A 350 -18.83 15.26 4.64
C GLU A 350 -19.04 14.93 6.13
N PRO A 351 -20.30 14.82 6.60
CA PRO A 351 -20.56 14.34 7.95
C PRO A 351 -19.87 13.00 8.20
N HIS A 352 -19.27 12.84 9.38
CA HIS A 352 -18.53 11.64 9.76
C HIS A 352 -17.33 11.26 8.87
N ALA A 353 -16.85 12.18 8.00
CA ALA A 353 -15.70 11.93 7.13
C ALA A 353 -14.47 11.47 7.92
N VAL A 354 -14.18 12.09 9.06
CA VAL A 354 -13.07 11.70 9.95
C VAL A 354 -13.18 10.24 10.37
N THR A 355 -14.37 9.81 10.81
CA THR A 355 -14.60 8.44 11.27
C THR A 355 -14.40 7.44 10.13
N ILE A 356 -14.93 7.75 8.94
CA ILE A 356 -14.80 6.88 7.76
C ILE A 356 -13.35 6.85 7.26
N LEU A 357 -12.64 7.98 7.21
CA LEU A 357 -11.23 8.07 6.82
C LEU A 357 -10.29 7.37 7.81
N THR A 358 -10.63 7.41 9.10
CA THR A 358 -9.85 6.75 10.16
C THR A 358 -10.08 5.24 10.13
N TRP A 359 -11.33 4.80 10.09
CA TRP A 359 -11.67 3.37 10.15
C TRP A 359 -11.45 2.66 8.81
N GLY A 360 -11.62 3.37 7.69
CA GLY A 360 -11.41 2.87 6.34
C GLY A 360 -9.96 2.91 5.86
N GLY A 361 -9.04 3.50 6.64
CA GLY A 361 -7.60 3.45 6.37
C GLY A 361 -7.02 2.11 6.77
N LEU A 362 -7.17 1.10 5.91
CA LEU A 362 -6.61 -0.23 6.16
C LEU A 362 -5.11 -0.23 5.90
N ARG A 363 -4.34 -1.10 6.56
CA ARG A 363 -2.91 -1.26 6.33
C ARG A 363 -2.72 -2.40 5.34
N GLY A 364 -1.96 -2.13 4.28
CA GLY A 364 -1.81 -3.02 3.13
C GLY A 364 -0.49 -3.79 3.10
N GLY A 365 -0.24 -4.45 1.98
CA GLY A 365 0.98 -5.25 1.78
C GLY A 365 2.27 -4.46 1.68
N ILE A 366 2.18 -3.18 1.31
CA ILE A 366 3.35 -2.29 1.21
C ILE A 366 4.06 -2.16 2.56
N SER A 367 3.30 -2.05 3.66
CA SER A 367 3.85 -2.03 5.01
C SER A 367 4.65 -3.29 5.32
N VAL A 368 4.16 -4.47 4.90
CA VAL A 368 4.85 -5.75 5.11
C VAL A 368 6.16 -5.81 4.31
N ALA A 369 6.17 -5.39 3.04
CA ALA A 369 7.42 -5.40 2.26
C ALA A 369 8.45 -4.40 2.77
N LEU A 370 8.01 -3.20 3.17
CA LEU A 370 8.91 -2.22 3.79
C LEU A 370 9.49 -2.76 5.10
N ALA A 371 8.71 -3.47 5.93
CA ALA A 371 9.24 -4.13 7.12
C ALA A 371 10.26 -5.23 6.77
N LEU A 372 9.98 -6.03 5.74
CA LEU A 372 10.88 -7.09 5.28
C LEU A 372 12.18 -6.56 4.66
N SER A 373 12.15 -5.32 4.14
CA SER A 373 13.31 -4.61 3.60
C SER A 373 14.32 -4.13 4.63
N LEU A 374 13.94 -4.16 5.91
CA LEU A 374 14.85 -3.81 6.99
C LEU A 374 15.90 -4.90 7.15
N SER A 375 17.13 -4.50 7.48
CA SER A 375 18.19 -5.42 7.84
C SER A 375 18.09 -5.82 9.32
N ASN A 376 18.81 -6.87 9.73
CA ASN A 376 18.73 -7.39 11.10
C ASN A 376 19.21 -6.38 12.16
N ASP A 377 20.16 -5.52 11.82
CA ASP A 377 20.61 -4.39 12.66
C ASP A 377 19.53 -3.32 12.83
N MET A 378 18.51 -3.32 11.96
CA MET A 378 17.34 -2.44 12.03
C MET A 378 16.11 -3.14 12.65
N TYR A 379 16.29 -4.17 13.47
CA TYR A 379 15.22 -4.86 14.21
C TYR A 379 14.11 -5.43 13.30
N ARG A 380 14.53 -5.99 12.16
CA ARG A 380 13.66 -6.57 11.14
C ARG A 380 12.64 -7.55 11.71
N ASP A 381 13.09 -8.55 12.48
CA ASP A 381 12.24 -9.63 12.97
C ASP A 381 11.11 -9.09 13.88
N GLU A 382 11.42 -8.12 14.75
CA GLU A 382 10.43 -7.45 15.60
C GLU A 382 9.42 -6.64 14.79
N PHE A 383 9.89 -5.81 13.87
CA PHE A 383 9.01 -4.94 13.08
C PHE A 383 8.16 -5.70 12.07
N VAL A 384 8.66 -6.80 11.51
CA VAL A 384 7.87 -7.69 10.64
C VAL A 384 6.72 -8.30 11.42
N LEU A 385 6.97 -8.86 12.62
CA LEU A 385 5.91 -9.46 13.43
C LEU A 385 4.86 -8.41 13.88
N ILE A 386 5.30 -7.23 14.32
CA ILE A 386 4.37 -6.16 14.72
C ILE A 386 3.55 -5.68 13.52
N THR A 387 4.18 -5.42 12.38
CA THR A 387 3.51 -5.03 11.13
C THR A 387 2.48 -6.07 10.73
N TYR A 388 2.84 -7.36 10.80
CA TYR A 388 1.96 -8.46 10.46
C TYR A 388 0.69 -8.46 11.32
N VAL A 389 0.84 -8.33 12.64
CA VAL A 389 -0.29 -8.25 13.58
C VAL A 389 -1.22 -7.09 13.24
N ILE A 390 -0.67 -5.92 12.93
CA ILE A 390 -1.44 -4.71 12.58
C ILE A 390 -2.19 -4.90 11.25
N VAL A 391 -1.53 -5.43 10.23
CA VAL A 391 -2.10 -5.67 8.88
C VAL A 391 -3.23 -6.70 8.97
N VAL A 392 -3.00 -7.83 9.66
CA VAL A 392 -4.04 -8.85 9.90
C VAL A 392 -5.23 -8.25 10.65
N PHE A 393 -4.99 -7.54 11.75
CA PHE A 393 -6.08 -6.86 12.46
C PHE A 393 -6.85 -5.89 11.56
N SER A 394 -6.13 -5.07 10.80
CA SER A 394 -6.71 -4.07 9.92
C SER A 394 -7.62 -4.72 8.86
N ILE A 395 -7.19 -5.80 8.24
CA ILE A 395 -7.94 -6.44 7.16
C ILE A 395 -9.14 -7.23 7.71
N LEU A 396 -8.94 -8.00 8.78
CA LEU A 396 -10.00 -8.81 9.37
C LEU A 396 -11.04 -7.97 10.10
N VAL A 397 -10.60 -7.03 10.92
CA VAL A 397 -11.49 -6.24 11.78
C VAL A 397 -11.98 -5.00 11.06
N GLN A 398 -11.09 -4.10 10.63
CA GLN A 398 -11.54 -2.87 9.97
C GLN A 398 -12.20 -3.17 8.61
N GLY A 399 -11.61 -4.07 7.82
CA GLY A 399 -12.11 -4.43 6.50
C GLY A 399 -13.51 -5.04 6.49
N LEU A 400 -13.80 -5.97 7.41
CA LEU A 400 -15.14 -6.58 7.49
C LEU A 400 -16.19 -5.69 8.19
N THR A 401 -15.76 -4.68 8.95
CA THR A 401 -16.68 -3.82 9.73
C THR A 401 -16.97 -2.48 9.08
N ILE A 402 -16.08 -1.96 8.22
CA ILE A 402 -16.22 -0.62 7.62
C ILE A 402 -17.51 -0.45 6.82
N GLY A 403 -17.93 -1.48 6.05
CA GLY A 403 -19.18 -1.41 5.29
C GLY A 403 -20.42 -1.23 6.19
N LYS A 404 -20.46 -1.93 7.33
CA LYS A 404 -21.53 -1.81 8.33
C LYS A 404 -21.50 -0.45 9.03
N LEU A 405 -20.30 0.04 9.35
CA LEU A 405 -20.10 1.35 9.95
C LEU A 405 -20.58 2.47 9.02
N ALA A 406 -20.16 2.43 7.75
CA ALA A 406 -20.55 3.41 6.73
C ALA A 406 -22.07 3.44 6.52
N ALA A 407 -22.72 2.26 6.47
CA ALA A 407 -24.17 2.17 6.36
C ALA A 407 -24.90 2.80 7.57
N ARG A 408 -24.37 2.60 8.79
CA ARG A 408 -24.94 3.14 10.03
C ARG A 408 -24.73 4.65 10.20
N LEU A 409 -23.64 5.20 9.67
CA LEU A 409 -23.36 6.65 9.75
C LEU A 409 -24.12 7.47 8.70
N LYS A 410 -24.80 6.78 7.78
CA LYS A 410 -25.67 7.38 6.75
C LYS A 410 -27.12 7.54 7.22
N THR A 411 -27.58 6.66 8.12
CA THR A 411 -28.79 6.84 8.93
C THR A 411 -28.53 7.84 10.03
#